data_AF-A0A9W9KGX6-F1
#
_entry.id   AF-A0A9W9KGX6-F1
#
_cell.length_a   1.000
_cell.length_b   1.000
_cell.length_c   1.000
_cell.angle_alpha   90.00
_cell.angle_beta   90.00
_cell.angle_gamma   90.00
#
_symmetry.space_group_name_H-M   'P 1'
#
loop_
_entity.id
_entity.type
_entity.pdbx_description
1 polymer ?
#
loop_
_entity_poly.entity_id
_entity_poly.type
_entity_poly.pdbx_seq_one_letter_code
_entity_poly.pdbx_strand_id
1 'polypeptide(L)'
;MATPLKINIEHYAKPTGIFENRTLRTETLHKASELLQTNHDNYHIYIHNLGLHTIVALGGSAAQLQSAYDLAIDSQRPTRPPDVVRVLDMSNPVHFRKYLGRGNYYDDYFAFFQNEISRNGVSNTVNEFLFKGDDRAEDLFQRFFSGFLHSPIHLGYAIEFDQPLVAAEALALTAVHDAAFGSVLALIERSTDKSSRESLINIQEKLHGSDSLNRAMNFAYGVSQIRDGFLANAKEEFIQLIGSWKVNQDDLDEKTAETLNSACKES
;
A
#
# COMPACT_ATOMS: atom_id res chain seq x y z
N MET A 1 -4.09 -24.01 4.64
CA MET A 1 -2.87 -23.17 4.48
C MET A 1 -3.04 -22.20 3.33
N ALA A 2 -2.64 -20.94 3.55
CA ALA A 2 -2.64 -19.90 2.53
C ALA A 2 -1.51 -20.14 1.51
N THR A 3 -1.74 -19.75 0.27
CA THR A 3 -0.76 -19.88 -0.83
C THR A 3 -0.86 -18.65 -1.73
N PRO A 4 0.05 -18.47 -2.70
CA PRO A 4 -0.09 -17.41 -3.69
C PRO A 4 -1.37 -17.51 -4.54
N LEU A 5 -2.05 -18.67 -4.55
CA LEU A 5 -3.27 -18.93 -5.31
C LEU A 5 -4.53 -19.05 -4.45
N LYS A 6 -4.39 -19.03 -3.11
CA LYS A 6 -5.50 -19.33 -2.20
C LYS A 6 -5.42 -18.50 -0.93
N ILE A 7 -6.48 -17.72 -0.68
CA ILE A 7 -6.75 -17.06 0.59
C ILE A 7 -7.20 -18.10 1.61
N ASN A 8 -6.65 -18.00 2.81
CA ASN A 8 -7.01 -18.88 3.90
C ASN A 8 -6.59 -18.29 5.24
N ILE A 9 -7.55 -17.67 5.91
CA ILE A 9 -7.39 -17.06 7.24
C ILE A 9 -7.91 -18.08 8.26
N GLU A 10 -7.06 -19.03 8.67
CA GLU A 10 -7.45 -20.10 9.62
C GLU A 10 -7.41 -19.63 11.08
N HIS A 11 -6.59 -18.63 11.38
CA HIS A 11 -6.40 -18.10 12.73
C HIS A 11 -6.10 -16.62 12.61
N TYR A 12 -6.65 -15.81 13.52
CA TYR A 12 -6.11 -14.47 13.71
C TYR A 12 -4.69 -14.65 14.26
N ALA A 13 -3.68 -14.24 13.49
CA ALA A 13 -2.32 -14.18 14.00
C ALA A 13 -2.35 -13.38 15.30
N LYS A 14 -1.55 -13.78 16.30
CA LYS A 14 -1.42 -12.95 17.51
C LYS A 14 -1.03 -11.55 17.02
N PRO A 15 -1.82 -10.50 17.30
CA PRO A 15 -1.55 -9.18 16.76
C PRO A 15 -0.12 -8.80 17.12
N THR A 16 0.71 -8.56 16.10
CA THR A 16 2.10 -8.10 16.29
C THR A 16 2.17 -6.59 16.49
N GLY A 17 1.03 -5.90 16.36
CA GLY A 17 0.87 -4.46 16.60
C GLY A 17 0.39 -4.12 18.02
N ILE A 18 0.27 -2.81 18.28
CA ILE A 18 -0.08 -2.24 19.61
C ILE A 18 -1.57 -2.45 19.97
N PHE A 19 -2.44 -2.65 18.98
CA PHE A 19 -3.88 -2.85 19.20
C PHE A 19 -4.23 -4.34 19.25
N GLU A 20 -4.50 -4.85 20.45
CA GLU A 20 -5.07 -6.19 20.62
C GLU A 20 -6.58 -6.14 20.37
N ASN A 21 -7.02 -6.55 19.18
CA ASN A 21 -8.44 -6.81 18.99
C ASN A 21 -8.84 -8.17 19.60
N ARG A 22 -10.09 -8.25 20.05
CA ARG A 22 -10.76 -9.46 20.55
C ARG A 22 -10.52 -10.63 19.60
N THR A 23 -10.40 -11.84 20.16
CA THR A 23 -10.40 -13.09 19.39
C THR A 23 -11.53 -13.08 18.37
N LEU A 24 -11.18 -13.04 17.08
CA LEU A 24 -12.16 -13.09 16.00
C LEU A 24 -12.84 -14.46 15.98
N ARG A 25 -14.15 -14.46 15.74
CA ARG A 25 -14.90 -15.72 15.60
C ARG A 25 -14.43 -16.44 14.34
N THR A 26 -14.28 -17.76 14.41
CA THR A 26 -13.92 -18.61 13.26
C THR A 26 -14.84 -18.39 12.07
N GLU A 27 -16.14 -18.17 12.31
CA GLU A 27 -17.11 -17.81 11.27
C GLU A 27 -16.72 -16.54 10.50
N THR A 28 -16.29 -15.48 11.19
CA THR A 28 -15.82 -14.24 10.55
C THR A 28 -14.60 -14.52 9.69
N LEU A 29 -13.63 -15.29 10.18
CA LEU A 29 -12.40 -15.60 9.45
C LEU A 29 -12.66 -16.43 8.19
N HIS A 30 -13.54 -17.43 8.29
CA HIS A 30 -13.97 -18.23 7.16
C HIS A 30 -14.71 -17.37 6.13
N LYS A 31 -15.62 -16.50 6.59
CA LYS A 31 -16.36 -15.62 5.69
C LYS A 31 -15.45 -14.60 5.00
N ALA A 32 -14.48 -14.05 5.71
CA ALA A 32 -13.46 -13.20 5.13
C ALA A 32 -12.66 -13.94 4.05
N SER A 33 -12.23 -15.18 4.34
CA SER A 33 -11.49 -16.00 3.37
C SER A 33 -12.32 -16.27 2.11
N GLU A 34 -13.59 -16.64 2.26
CA GLU A 34 -14.53 -16.87 1.17
C GLU A 34 -14.72 -15.61 0.30
N LEU A 35 -15.03 -14.47 0.93
CA LEU A 35 -15.32 -13.23 0.21
C LEU A 35 -14.07 -12.65 -0.47
N LEU A 36 -12.91 -12.72 0.18
CA LEU A 36 -11.64 -12.28 -0.41
C LEU A 36 -11.24 -13.16 -1.58
N GLN A 37 -11.36 -14.48 -1.46
CA GLN A 37 -11.12 -15.40 -2.58
C GLN A 37 -12.10 -15.14 -3.72
N THR A 38 -13.39 -14.98 -3.42
CA THR A 38 -14.41 -14.70 -4.43
C THR A 38 -14.15 -13.37 -5.12
N ASN A 39 -13.75 -12.33 -4.36
CA ASN A 39 -13.38 -11.05 -4.92
C ASN A 39 -12.19 -11.22 -5.88
N HIS A 40 -11.17 -11.94 -5.43
CA HIS A 40 -9.97 -12.21 -6.20
C HIS A 40 -10.26 -12.93 -7.53
N ASP A 41 -11.04 -14.01 -7.47
CA ASP A 41 -11.32 -14.87 -8.62
C ASP A 41 -12.16 -14.17 -9.70
N ASN A 42 -12.97 -13.19 -9.31
CA ASN A 42 -13.95 -12.57 -10.20
C ASN A 42 -13.62 -11.14 -10.58
N TYR A 43 -12.88 -10.39 -9.75
CA TYR A 43 -12.76 -8.94 -9.87
C TYR A 43 -11.32 -8.43 -9.79
N HIS A 44 -11.12 -7.29 -10.44
CA HIS A 44 -9.86 -6.63 -10.62
C HIS A 44 -9.62 -5.59 -9.52
N ILE A 45 -8.61 -5.82 -8.67
CA ILE A 45 -8.41 -5.06 -7.43
C ILE A 45 -8.02 -3.58 -7.61
N TYR A 46 -7.52 -3.21 -8.79
CA TYR A 46 -7.06 -1.85 -9.11
C TYR A 46 -8.13 -0.75 -8.96
N ILE A 47 -9.42 -1.08 -9.05
CA ILE A 47 -10.51 -0.10 -8.96
C ILE A 47 -11.49 -0.57 -7.90
N HIS A 48 -11.27 -0.05 -6.68
CA HIS A 48 -11.97 -0.30 -5.41
C HIS A 48 -11.37 -1.39 -4.53
N ASN A 49 -10.74 -0.94 -3.44
CA ASN A 49 -10.49 -1.75 -2.26
C ASN A 49 -11.78 -1.78 -1.42
N LEU A 50 -12.38 -2.97 -1.29
CA LEU A 50 -13.62 -3.19 -0.53
C LEU A 50 -13.47 -2.93 0.98
N GLY A 51 -12.26 -2.66 1.48
CA GLY A 51 -12.01 -2.45 2.90
C GLY A 51 -12.33 -3.67 3.76
N LEU A 52 -12.53 -4.85 3.16
CA LEU A 52 -12.90 -6.08 3.88
C LEU A 52 -11.83 -6.45 4.90
N HIS A 53 -10.56 -6.29 4.55
CA HIS A 53 -9.44 -6.46 5.47
C HIS A 53 -9.53 -5.53 6.69
N THR A 54 -9.97 -4.28 6.48
CA THR A 54 -10.20 -3.31 7.57
C THR A 54 -11.33 -3.76 8.48
N ILE A 55 -12.43 -4.28 7.93
CA ILE A 55 -13.57 -4.78 8.72
C ILE A 55 -13.14 -5.97 9.58
N VAL A 56 -12.33 -6.90 9.04
CA VAL A 56 -11.76 -8.01 9.81
C VAL A 56 -10.86 -7.49 10.93
N ALA A 57 -9.91 -6.60 10.60
CA ALA A 57 -8.98 -6.03 11.56
C ALA A 57 -9.69 -5.29 12.72
N LEU A 58 -10.82 -4.63 12.44
CA LEU A 58 -11.64 -3.93 13.41
C LEU A 58 -12.66 -4.80 14.15
N GLY A 59 -12.70 -6.12 13.90
CA GLY A 59 -13.54 -7.03 14.67
C GLY A 59 -14.97 -7.16 14.16
N GLY A 60 -15.18 -6.89 12.87
CA GLY A 60 -16.46 -7.03 12.20
C GLY A 60 -16.98 -8.48 12.20
N SER A 61 -18.30 -8.61 12.14
CA SER A 61 -19.00 -9.88 12.00
C SER A 61 -19.02 -10.37 10.54
N ALA A 62 -19.26 -11.67 10.33
CA ALA A 62 -19.49 -12.26 9.01
C ALA A 62 -20.62 -11.53 8.23
N ALA A 63 -21.68 -11.10 8.92
CA ALA A 63 -22.77 -10.35 8.30
C ALA A 63 -22.32 -8.96 7.81
N GLN A 64 -21.51 -8.24 8.59
CA GLN A 64 -20.95 -6.94 8.17
C GLN A 64 -20.01 -7.09 6.98
N LEU A 65 -19.21 -8.17 6.93
CA LEU A 65 -18.36 -8.48 5.78
C LEU A 65 -19.20 -8.72 4.52
N GLN A 66 -20.27 -9.53 4.62
CA GLN A 66 -21.17 -9.79 3.50
C GLN A 66 -21.83 -8.49 3.03
N SER A 67 -22.36 -7.67 3.94
CA SER A 67 -22.99 -6.39 3.58
C SER A 67 -22.03 -5.42 2.89
N ALA A 68 -20.77 -5.36 3.33
CA ALA A 68 -19.75 -4.54 2.68
C ALA A 68 -19.39 -5.05 1.27
N TYR A 69 -19.31 -6.38 1.12
CA TYR A 69 -19.09 -7.01 -0.19
C TYR A 69 -20.25 -6.72 -1.16
N ASP A 70 -21.49 -6.95 -0.73
CA ASP A 70 -22.69 -6.74 -1.54
C ASP A 70 -22.86 -5.27 -1.98
N LEU A 71 -22.48 -4.32 -1.12
CA LEU A 71 -22.61 -2.89 -1.42
C LEU A 71 -21.70 -2.43 -2.57
N ALA A 72 -20.55 -3.08 -2.73
CA ALA A 72 -19.49 -2.57 -3.59
C ALA A 72 -19.25 -3.42 -4.84
N ILE A 73 -19.83 -4.62 -4.91
CA ILE A 73 -19.72 -5.57 -6.03
C ILE A 73 -20.08 -4.94 -7.39
N ASP A 74 -21.12 -4.10 -7.44
CA ASP A 74 -21.65 -3.52 -8.68
C ASP A 74 -20.67 -2.54 -9.36
N SER A 75 -19.71 -2.01 -8.59
CA SER A 75 -18.69 -1.08 -9.08
C SER A 75 -17.41 -1.76 -9.56
N GLN A 76 -17.29 -3.07 -9.32
CA GLN A 76 -16.07 -3.83 -9.58
C GLN A 76 -15.91 -4.20 -11.06
N ARG A 77 -14.67 -4.19 -11.54
CA ARG A 77 -14.34 -4.64 -12.89
C ARG A 77 -13.99 -6.12 -12.87
N PRO A 78 -14.43 -6.94 -13.85
CA PRO A 78 -14.01 -8.32 -13.93
C PRO A 78 -12.48 -8.46 -14.09
N THR A 79 -11.89 -9.49 -13.49
CA THR A 79 -10.51 -9.89 -13.83
C THR A 79 -10.42 -10.38 -15.27
N ARG A 80 -9.22 -10.40 -15.84
CA ARG A 80 -8.94 -10.94 -17.16
C ARG A 80 -7.83 -11.99 -17.07
N PRO A 81 -7.88 -13.05 -17.91
CA PRO A 81 -6.80 -14.01 -17.96
C PRO A 81 -5.46 -13.32 -18.29
N PRO A 82 -4.38 -13.62 -17.55
CA PRO A 82 -3.06 -13.10 -17.87
C PRO A 82 -2.53 -13.70 -19.17
N ASP A 83 -1.69 -12.94 -19.87
CA ASP A 83 -0.97 -13.41 -21.04
C ASP A 83 0.29 -14.16 -20.60
N VAL A 84 0.24 -15.49 -20.70
CA VAL A 84 1.31 -16.38 -20.25
C VAL A 84 2.67 -16.05 -20.89
N VAL A 85 2.69 -15.65 -22.16
CA VAL A 85 3.95 -15.30 -22.85
C VAL A 85 4.54 -14.05 -22.23
N ARG A 86 3.70 -13.04 -21.97
CA ARG A 86 4.13 -11.80 -21.32
C ARG A 86 4.57 -12.02 -19.88
N VAL A 87 3.87 -12.86 -19.13
CA VAL A 87 4.24 -13.21 -17.75
C VAL A 87 5.62 -13.86 -17.70
N LEU A 88 5.93 -14.79 -18.62
CA LEU A 88 7.25 -15.40 -18.72
C LEU A 88 8.32 -14.38 -19.14
N ASP A 89 7.97 -13.46 -20.04
CA ASP A 89 8.87 -12.41 -20.53
C ASP A 89 9.27 -11.41 -19.42
N MET A 90 8.39 -11.18 -18.43
CA MET A 90 8.65 -10.31 -17.27
C MET A 90 9.78 -10.81 -16.36
N SER A 91 10.23 -12.07 -16.46
CA SER A 91 11.45 -12.51 -15.76
C SER A 91 12.71 -11.81 -16.27
N ASN A 92 12.67 -11.20 -17.47
CA ASN A 92 13.71 -10.30 -17.95
C ASN A 92 13.49 -8.88 -17.38
N PRO A 93 14.45 -8.27 -16.65
CA PRO A 93 14.27 -6.94 -16.04
C PRO A 93 13.95 -5.81 -17.03
N VAL A 94 14.43 -5.88 -18.28
CA VAL A 94 14.14 -4.88 -19.31
C VAL A 94 12.69 -5.00 -19.78
N HIS A 95 12.21 -6.22 -19.97
CA HIS A 95 10.86 -6.48 -20.42
C HIS A 95 9.83 -6.26 -19.32
N PHE A 96 10.18 -6.57 -18.07
CA PHE A 96 9.43 -6.16 -16.88
C PHE A 96 9.09 -4.66 -16.94
N ARG A 97 10.10 -3.80 -17.10
CA ARG A 97 9.92 -2.34 -17.11
C ARG A 97 8.98 -1.81 -18.21
N LYS A 98 8.85 -2.52 -19.32
CA LYS A 98 8.05 -2.10 -20.49
C LYS A 98 6.58 -1.83 -20.16
N TYR A 99 6.05 -2.52 -19.16
CA TYR A 99 4.62 -2.49 -18.81
C TYR A 99 4.33 -1.71 -17.53
N LEU A 100 5.34 -1.12 -16.89
CA LEU A 100 5.18 -0.38 -15.63
C LEU A 100 4.29 0.87 -15.80
N GLY A 101 3.52 1.19 -14.76
CA GLY A 101 2.62 2.35 -14.73
C GLY A 101 1.39 2.21 -15.62
N ARG A 102 1.04 0.98 -16.03
CA ARG A 102 -0.05 0.72 -16.96
C ARG A 102 -1.05 -0.28 -16.34
N GLY A 103 -2.14 0.26 -15.80
CA GLY A 103 -3.19 -0.50 -15.10
C GLY A 103 -3.73 -1.72 -15.87
N ASN A 104 -3.72 -1.69 -17.20
CA ASN A 104 -4.21 -2.79 -18.04
C ASN A 104 -3.29 -4.03 -18.04
N TYR A 105 -2.12 -3.99 -17.41
CA TYR A 105 -1.20 -5.13 -17.25
C TYR A 105 -1.19 -5.69 -15.82
N TYR A 106 -2.13 -5.26 -14.97
CA TYR A 106 -2.23 -5.72 -13.58
C TYR A 106 -2.31 -7.25 -13.49
N ASP A 107 -3.23 -7.88 -14.24
CA ASP A 107 -3.43 -9.33 -14.18
C ASP A 107 -2.14 -10.10 -14.55
N ASP A 108 -1.33 -9.56 -15.47
CA ASP A 108 -0.04 -10.15 -15.86
C ASP A 108 1.02 -10.01 -14.75
N TYR A 109 1.17 -8.82 -14.17
CA TYR A 109 2.07 -8.63 -13.04
C TYR A 109 1.66 -9.44 -11.83
N PHE A 110 0.36 -9.58 -11.61
CA PHE A 110 -0.18 -10.38 -10.52
C PHE A 110 0.21 -11.84 -10.69
N ALA A 111 -0.02 -12.44 -11.86
CA ALA A 111 0.43 -13.80 -12.17
C ALA A 111 1.96 -13.95 -12.06
N PHE A 112 2.72 -12.95 -12.50
CA PHE A 112 4.17 -12.92 -12.34
C PHE A 112 4.58 -12.98 -10.86
N PHE A 113 4.01 -12.14 -10.00
CA PHE A 113 4.35 -12.11 -8.58
C PHE A 113 3.84 -13.34 -7.82
N GLN A 114 2.70 -13.94 -8.23
CA GLN A 114 2.30 -15.25 -7.70
C GLN A 114 3.38 -16.31 -7.97
N ASN A 115 3.97 -16.32 -9.16
CA ASN A 115 5.07 -17.22 -9.51
C ASN A 115 6.34 -16.92 -8.71
N GLU A 116 6.73 -15.65 -8.57
CA GLU A 116 7.89 -15.25 -7.75
C GLU A 116 7.73 -15.70 -6.29
N ILE A 117 6.59 -15.43 -5.67
CA ILE A 117 6.30 -15.79 -4.28
C ILE A 117 6.22 -17.31 -4.12
N SER A 118 5.67 -18.03 -5.10
CA SER A 118 5.62 -19.51 -5.06
C SER A 118 7.03 -20.12 -5.03
N ARG A 119 8.00 -19.49 -5.70
CA ARG A 119 9.38 -19.98 -5.77
C ARG A 119 10.23 -19.52 -4.59
N ASN A 120 10.05 -18.27 -4.16
CA ASN A 120 10.99 -17.60 -3.26
C ASN A 120 10.40 -17.31 -1.88
N GLY A 121 9.08 -17.42 -1.72
CA GLY A 121 8.35 -16.93 -0.55
C GLY A 121 8.13 -15.41 -0.58
N VAL A 122 7.25 -14.93 0.31
CA VAL A 122 6.84 -13.52 0.37
C VAL A 122 8.03 -12.61 0.71
N SER A 123 8.76 -12.91 1.79
CA SER A 123 9.86 -12.06 2.28
C SER A 123 10.96 -11.84 1.25
N ASN A 124 11.45 -12.92 0.60
CA ASN A 124 12.51 -12.80 -0.41
C ASN A 124 12.03 -12.04 -1.65
N THR A 125 10.78 -12.25 -2.07
CA THR A 125 10.22 -11.53 -3.22
C THR A 125 10.09 -10.04 -2.91
N VAL A 126 9.58 -9.68 -1.74
CA VAL A 126 9.48 -8.28 -1.30
C VAL A 126 10.87 -7.64 -1.26
N ASN A 127 11.87 -8.31 -0.68
CA ASN A 127 13.25 -7.80 -0.65
C ASN A 127 13.83 -7.62 -2.05
N GLU A 128 13.67 -8.60 -2.95
CA GLU A 128 14.21 -8.56 -4.32
C GLU A 128 13.62 -7.43 -5.17
N PHE A 129 12.33 -7.10 -4.98
CA PHE A 129 11.62 -6.14 -5.82
C PHE A 129 11.40 -4.76 -5.19
N LEU A 130 11.48 -4.60 -3.86
CA LEU A 130 11.27 -3.30 -3.20
C LEU A 130 12.49 -2.79 -2.44
N PHE A 131 13.34 -3.67 -1.89
CA PHE A 131 14.39 -3.27 -0.94
C PHE A 131 15.82 -3.61 -1.36
N LYS A 132 15.99 -4.16 -2.56
CA LYS A 132 17.30 -4.58 -3.07
C LYS A 132 18.26 -3.41 -3.34
N GLY A 133 17.74 -2.20 -3.52
CA GLY A 133 18.52 -1.01 -3.82
C GLY A 133 19.11 -0.96 -5.24
N ASP A 134 18.65 -1.83 -6.14
CA ASP A 134 18.96 -1.71 -7.58
C ASP A 134 17.95 -0.78 -8.28
N ASP A 135 18.27 -0.34 -9.50
CA ASP A 135 17.41 0.59 -10.25
C ASP A 135 15.95 0.11 -10.39
N ARG A 136 15.68 -1.19 -10.38
CA ARG A 136 14.31 -1.72 -10.50
C ARG A 136 13.62 -1.63 -9.15
N ALA A 137 14.30 -2.01 -8.07
CA ALA A 137 13.77 -1.88 -6.72
C ALA A 137 13.48 -0.42 -6.37
N GLU A 138 14.36 0.52 -6.71
CA GLU A 138 14.15 1.96 -6.48
C GLU A 138 12.94 2.53 -7.24
N ASP A 139 12.73 2.12 -8.49
CA ASP A 139 11.54 2.53 -9.28
C ASP A 139 10.25 1.93 -8.69
N LEU A 140 10.27 0.65 -8.30
CA LEU A 140 9.11 0.03 -7.67
C LEU A 140 8.83 0.60 -6.27
N PHE A 141 9.85 0.90 -5.48
CA PHE A 141 9.70 1.53 -4.17
C PHE A 141 9.07 2.93 -4.27
N GLN A 142 9.44 3.70 -5.29
CA GLN A 142 8.78 4.98 -5.58
C GLN A 142 7.29 4.82 -5.95
N ARG A 143 6.94 3.76 -6.69
CA ARG A 143 5.54 3.45 -7.05
C ARG A 143 4.75 2.86 -5.90
N PHE A 144 5.41 2.22 -4.95
CA PHE A 144 4.79 1.56 -3.80
C PHE A 144 3.91 2.54 -3.01
N PHE A 145 4.38 3.77 -2.81
CA PHE A 145 3.62 4.83 -2.12
C PHE A 145 2.63 5.60 -3.00
N SER A 146 2.50 5.24 -4.28
CA SER A 146 1.54 5.87 -5.19
C SER A 146 0.17 5.21 -5.10
N GLY A 147 -0.80 5.74 -5.86
CA GLY A 147 -2.15 5.19 -5.91
C GLY A 147 -2.80 5.13 -4.52
N PHE A 148 -2.80 6.22 -3.75
CA PHE A 148 -3.44 6.29 -2.42
C PHE A 148 -2.99 5.21 -1.43
N LEU A 149 -1.70 4.83 -1.46
CA LEU A 149 -1.13 3.86 -0.52
C LEU A 149 -1.77 2.46 -0.60
N HIS A 150 -2.46 2.11 -1.69
CA HIS A 150 -3.07 0.78 -1.82
C HIS A 150 -2.01 -0.32 -1.69
N SER A 151 -0.84 -0.18 -2.33
CA SER A 151 0.22 -1.18 -2.24
C SER A 151 0.71 -1.45 -0.80
N PRO A 152 1.12 -0.45 0.01
CA PRO A 152 1.50 -0.68 1.39
C PRO A 152 0.36 -1.16 2.27
N ILE A 153 -0.88 -0.74 2.03
CA ILE A 153 -2.05 -1.25 2.76
C ILE A 153 -2.22 -2.76 2.50
N HIS A 154 -2.18 -3.18 1.23
CA HIS A 154 -2.29 -4.61 0.88
C HIS A 154 -1.11 -5.41 1.41
N LEU A 155 0.11 -4.91 1.31
CA LEU A 155 1.29 -5.60 1.84
C LEU A 155 1.22 -5.74 3.36
N GLY A 156 0.76 -4.69 4.06
CA GLY A 156 0.51 -4.73 5.49
C GLY A 156 -0.47 -5.83 5.87
N TYR A 157 -1.62 -5.93 5.17
CA TYR A 157 -2.58 -7.01 5.40
C TYR A 157 -2.04 -8.39 5.04
N ALA A 158 -1.23 -8.50 3.98
CA ALA A 158 -0.61 -9.75 3.61
C ALA A 158 0.34 -10.26 4.71
N ILE A 159 1.06 -9.37 5.38
CA ILE A 159 1.96 -9.69 6.48
C ILE A 159 1.16 -10.01 7.76
N GLU A 160 0.22 -9.13 8.13
CA GLU A 160 -0.62 -9.26 9.33
C GLU A 160 -1.38 -10.59 9.36
N PHE A 161 -1.91 -11.01 8.21
CA PHE A 161 -2.76 -12.21 8.10
C PHE A 161 -2.07 -13.40 7.45
N ASP A 162 -0.76 -13.33 7.15
CA ASP A 162 -0.01 -14.37 6.42
C ASP A 162 -0.71 -14.83 5.13
N GLN A 163 -0.97 -13.88 4.23
CA GLN A 163 -1.69 -14.12 2.97
C GLN A 163 -0.80 -13.86 1.75
N PRO A 164 -0.09 -14.87 1.21
CA PRO A 164 0.83 -14.71 0.08
C PRO A 164 0.17 -14.19 -1.21
N LEU A 165 -1.11 -14.53 -1.43
CA LEU A 165 -1.89 -14.01 -2.55
C LEU A 165 -2.02 -12.48 -2.47
N VAL A 166 -2.34 -11.94 -1.30
CA VAL A 166 -2.49 -10.49 -1.08
C VAL A 166 -1.14 -9.77 -1.23
N ALA A 167 -0.04 -10.43 -0.90
CA ALA A 167 1.29 -9.89 -1.18
C ALA A 167 1.55 -9.78 -2.69
N ALA A 168 1.11 -10.74 -3.50
CA ALA A 168 1.19 -10.63 -4.96
C ALA A 168 0.31 -9.48 -5.48
N GLU A 169 -0.88 -9.27 -4.92
CA GLU A 169 -1.74 -8.12 -5.26
C GLU A 169 -1.04 -6.78 -4.98
N ALA A 170 -0.40 -6.66 -3.82
CA ALA A 170 0.35 -5.46 -3.43
C ALA A 170 1.49 -5.14 -4.40
N LEU A 171 2.26 -6.15 -4.81
CA LEU A 171 3.38 -5.98 -5.74
C LEU A 171 2.88 -5.69 -7.17
N ALA A 172 1.77 -6.31 -7.58
CA ALA A 172 1.15 -6.02 -8.88
C ALA A 172 0.59 -4.60 -8.96
N LEU A 173 -0.09 -4.14 -7.90
CA LEU A 173 -0.53 -2.73 -7.75
C LEU A 173 0.66 -1.78 -7.86
N THR A 174 1.75 -2.09 -7.15
CA THR A 174 3.00 -1.32 -7.21
C THR A 174 3.52 -1.18 -8.64
N ALA A 175 3.53 -2.28 -9.40
CA ALA A 175 4.02 -2.28 -10.77
C ALA A 175 3.16 -1.44 -11.72
N VAL A 176 1.84 -1.38 -11.51
CA VAL A 176 0.92 -0.66 -12.40
C VAL A 176 0.63 0.78 -12.01
N HIS A 177 0.92 1.19 -10.78
CA HIS A 177 0.82 2.58 -10.37
C HIS A 177 1.91 3.45 -11.03
N ASP A 178 1.59 4.73 -11.22
CA ASP A 178 2.58 5.71 -11.66
C ASP A 178 3.64 5.97 -10.57
N ALA A 179 4.73 6.62 -10.94
CA ALA A 179 5.83 6.97 -10.03
C ALA A 179 5.81 8.46 -9.61
N ALA A 180 4.72 9.19 -9.88
CA ALA A 180 4.70 10.65 -9.72
C ALA A 180 4.89 11.06 -8.26
N PHE A 181 4.25 10.35 -7.32
CA PHE A 181 4.40 10.63 -5.89
C PHE A 181 5.80 10.26 -5.38
N GLY A 182 6.40 9.18 -5.90
CA GLY A 182 7.77 8.77 -5.56
C GLY A 182 8.82 9.85 -5.85
N SER A 183 8.64 10.64 -6.91
CA SER A 183 9.53 11.77 -7.21
C SER A 183 9.54 12.84 -6.11
N VAL A 184 8.42 13.01 -5.39
CA VAL A 184 8.28 13.94 -4.26
C VAL A 184 9.00 13.39 -3.04
N LEU A 185 8.84 12.09 -2.76
CA LEU A 185 9.55 11.41 -1.67
C LEU A 185 11.07 11.51 -1.85
N ALA A 186 11.57 11.30 -3.07
CA ALA A 186 12.99 11.45 -3.38
C ALA A 186 13.50 12.89 -3.18
N LEU A 187 12.65 13.91 -3.37
CA LEU A 187 13.01 15.29 -3.06
C LEU A 187 13.04 15.57 -1.56
N ILE A 188 12.10 14.99 -0.81
CA ILE A 188 12.06 15.06 0.66
C ILE A 188 13.31 14.42 1.24
N GLU A 189 13.66 13.21 0.80
CA GLU A 189 14.87 12.50 1.21
C GLU A 189 16.12 13.36 0.97
N ARG A 190 16.30 13.93 -0.22
CA ARG A 190 17.44 14.83 -0.50
C ARG A 190 17.47 16.11 0.36
N SER A 191 16.35 16.48 0.99
CA SER A 191 16.27 17.65 1.86
C SER A 191 16.61 17.34 3.31
N THR A 192 16.60 16.06 3.72
CA THR A 192 16.84 15.68 5.12
C THR A 192 18.20 16.14 5.62
N ASP A 193 19.22 16.17 4.76
CA ASP A 193 20.57 16.62 5.13
C ASP A 193 20.63 18.09 5.56
N LYS A 194 19.65 18.89 5.13
CA LYS A 194 19.61 20.35 5.35
C LYS A 194 18.66 20.76 6.48
N SER A 195 17.76 19.88 6.91
CA SER A 195 16.74 20.17 7.91
C SER A 195 17.18 19.79 9.32
N SER A 196 16.75 20.56 10.33
CA SER A 196 16.81 20.12 11.73
C SER A 196 15.89 18.92 11.95
N ARG A 197 16.18 18.08 12.94
CA ARG A 197 15.29 16.97 13.31
C ARG A 197 14.09 17.51 14.09
N GLU A 198 12.89 17.08 13.73
CA GLU A 198 11.63 17.46 14.36
C GLU A 198 10.76 16.24 14.67
N SER A 199 9.79 16.42 15.56
CA SER A 199 8.72 15.46 15.83
C SER A 199 7.56 15.62 14.85
N LEU A 200 6.81 14.54 14.59
CA LEU A 200 5.60 14.56 13.78
C LEU A 200 4.56 15.54 14.33
N ILE A 201 4.43 15.64 15.65
CA ILE A 201 3.48 16.57 16.27
C ILE A 201 3.85 18.03 15.99
N ASN A 202 5.13 18.39 16.07
CA ASN A 202 5.60 19.73 15.73
C ASN A 202 5.44 20.01 14.23
N ILE A 203 5.68 19.01 13.38
CA ILE A 203 5.49 19.13 11.93
C ILE A 203 4.01 19.38 11.61
N GLN A 204 3.09 18.63 12.22
CA GLN A 204 1.65 18.85 12.08
C GLN A 204 1.26 20.26 12.53
N GLU A 205 1.74 20.71 13.68
CA GLU A 205 1.46 22.06 14.20
C GLU A 205 2.00 23.17 13.29
N LYS A 206 3.22 23.03 12.76
CA LYS A 206 3.80 23.96 11.78
C LYS A 206 3.03 23.96 10.47
N LEU A 207 2.59 22.79 10.00
CA LEU A 207 1.78 22.67 8.79
C LEU A 207 0.43 23.38 8.96
N HIS A 208 -0.26 23.14 10.08
CA HIS A 208 -1.53 23.81 10.42
C HIS A 208 -1.38 25.32 10.62
N GLY A 209 -0.26 25.76 11.21
CA GLY A 209 0.03 27.18 11.43
C GLY A 209 0.56 27.92 10.19
N SER A 210 0.89 27.22 9.11
CA SER A 210 1.45 27.84 7.91
C SER A 210 0.35 28.33 6.97
N ASP A 211 0.20 29.64 6.94
CA ASP A 211 -0.66 30.39 6.04
C ASP A 211 -0.37 30.10 4.55
N SER A 212 0.90 29.92 4.18
CA SER A 212 1.31 29.60 2.81
C SER A 212 0.93 28.17 2.43
N LEU A 213 1.22 27.18 3.29
CA LEU A 213 0.86 25.78 3.03
C LEU A 213 -0.68 25.61 2.98
N ASN A 214 -1.41 26.25 3.89
CA ASN A 214 -2.87 26.20 3.90
C ASN A 214 -3.47 26.78 2.62
N ARG A 215 -2.95 27.91 2.12
CA ARG A 215 -3.43 28.53 0.87
C ARG A 215 -3.00 27.77 -0.39
N ALA A 216 -1.94 26.97 -0.32
CA ALA A 216 -1.47 26.15 -1.44
C ALA A 216 -2.42 24.99 -1.75
N MET A 217 -3.22 24.54 -0.79
CA MET A 217 -4.24 23.52 -1.02
C MET A 217 -5.31 24.03 -1.99
N ASN A 218 -5.52 23.30 -3.08
CA ASN A 218 -6.53 23.62 -4.07
C ASN A 218 -7.34 22.38 -4.48
N PHE A 219 -8.57 22.31 -3.95
CA PHE A 219 -9.50 21.20 -4.16
C PHE A 219 -10.03 21.11 -5.60
N ALA A 220 -9.84 22.15 -6.44
CA ALA A 220 -10.25 22.12 -7.85
C ALA A 220 -9.49 21.05 -8.66
N TYR A 221 -8.32 20.62 -8.19
CA TYR A 221 -7.53 19.55 -8.80
C TYR A 221 -7.99 18.14 -8.39
N GLY A 222 -9.01 18.01 -7.54
CA GLY A 222 -9.57 16.74 -7.10
C GLY A 222 -8.52 15.78 -6.55
N VAL A 223 -8.46 14.57 -7.09
CA VAL A 223 -7.50 13.51 -6.70
C VAL A 223 -6.03 13.91 -6.87
N SER A 224 -5.73 14.88 -7.73
CA SER A 224 -4.37 15.36 -7.97
C SER A 224 -3.99 16.58 -7.12
N GLN A 225 -4.82 16.98 -6.15
CA GLN A 225 -4.62 18.21 -5.37
C GLN A 225 -3.24 18.34 -4.71
N ILE A 226 -2.64 17.23 -4.26
CA ILE A 226 -1.29 17.27 -3.67
C ILE A 226 -0.25 17.57 -4.75
N ARG A 227 -0.29 16.82 -5.86
CA ARG A 227 0.69 16.94 -6.95
C ARG A 227 0.55 18.23 -7.74
N ASP A 228 -0.65 18.53 -8.22
CA ASP A 228 -0.91 19.58 -9.21
C ASP A 228 -1.34 20.90 -8.57
N GLY A 229 -1.81 20.87 -7.32
CA GLY A 229 -2.20 22.07 -6.56
C GLY A 229 -1.12 22.45 -5.55
N PHE A 230 -1.01 21.68 -4.48
CA PHE A 230 -0.21 21.99 -3.32
C PHE A 230 1.29 22.10 -3.63
N LEU A 231 1.86 21.08 -4.29
CA LEU A 231 3.27 21.09 -4.67
C LEU A 231 3.60 22.08 -5.78
N ALA A 232 2.63 22.63 -6.51
CA ALA A 232 2.92 23.69 -7.47
C ALA A 232 3.16 25.04 -6.77
N ASN A 233 2.65 25.22 -5.55
CA ASN A 233 2.62 26.51 -4.86
C ASN A 233 3.45 26.56 -3.57
N ALA A 234 3.72 25.43 -2.92
CA ALA A 234 4.44 25.39 -1.65
C ALA A 234 5.49 24.27 -1.59
N LYS A 235 6.07 23.91 -2.74
CA LYS A 235 7.01 22.79 -2.88
C LYS A 235 8.18 22.87 -1.89
N GLU A 236 8.91 23.97 -1.90
CA GLU A 236 10.15 24.12 -1.15
C GLU A 236 9.89 24.11 0.36
N GLU A 237 8.88 24.85 0.81
CA GLU A 237 8.47 24.90 2.22
C GLU A 237 8.01 23.53 2.70
N PHE A 238 7.17 22.84 1.92
CA PHE A 238 6.71 21.49 2.24
C PHE A 238 7.86 20.49 2.33
N ILE A 239 8.75 20.47 1.33
CA ILE A 239 9.89 19.56 1.30
C ILE A 239 10.78 19.77 2.54
N GLN A 240 11.11 21.02 2.87
CA GLN A 240 11.94 21.33 4.04
C GLN A 240 11.27 20.90 5.34
N LEU A 241 9.97 21.17 5.48
CA LEU A 241 9.20 20.82 6.67
C LEU A 241 9.08 19.31 6.83
N ILE A 242 8.69 18.56 5.80
CA ILE A 242 8.56 17.10 5.90
C ILE A 242 9.93 16.43 6.03
N GLY A 243 10.96 16.94 5.35
CA GLY A 243 12.35 16.45 5.47
C GLY A 243 12.97 16.67 6.86
N SER A 244 12.30 17.42 7.75
CA SER A 244 12.70 17.52 9.16
C SER A 244 12.34 16.28 9.99
N TRP A 245 11.41 15.44 9.51
CA TRP A 245 11.17 14.13 10.13
C TRP A 245 12.24 13.14 9.69
N LYS A 246 12.92 12.54 10.67
CA LYS A 246 14.05 11.63 10.44
C LYS A 246 13.87 10.40 11.31
N VAL A 247 14.17 9.24 10.74
CA VAL A 247 14.16 7.93 11.40
C VAL A 247 15.56 7.32 11.25
N ASN A 248 16.14 6.90 12.36
CA ASN A 248 17.39 6.14 12.39
C ASN A 248 17.10 4.71 12.84
N GLN A 249 18.00 3.79 12.55
CA GLN A 249 17.85 2.39 12.97
C GLN A 249 17.67 2.25 14.49
N ASP A 250 18.36 3.07 15.27
CA ASP A 250 18.35 3.02 16.74
C ASP A 250 17.07 3.60 17.37
N ASP A 251 16.24 4.32 16.60
CA ASP A 251 15.01 4.96 17.10
C ASP A 251 13.73 4.46 16.42
N LEU A 252 13.81 3.35 15.68
CA LEU A 252 12.69 2.82 14.90
C LEU A 252 11.45 2.54 15.75
N ASP A 253 11.62 1.97 16.95
CA ASP A 253 10.50 1.68 17.86
C ASP A 253 9.82 2.98 18.34
N GLU A 254 10.63 3.99 18.72
CA GLU A 254 10.14 5.31 19.14
C GLU A 254 9.38 5.99 18.00
N LYS A 255 9.93 5.97 16.78
CA LYS A 255 9.33 6.60 15.60
C LYS A 255 8.08 5.89 15.12
N THR A 256 8.02 4.57 15.28
CA THR A 256 6.80 3.79 15.05
C THR A 256 5.71 4.21 16.03
N ALA A 257 6.03 4.30 17.33
CA ALA A 257 5.10 4.76 18.34
C ALA A 257 4.64 6.22 18.11
N GLU A 258 5.55 7.11 17.71
CA GLU A 258 5.24 8.50 17.34
C GLU A 258 4.23 8.56 16.19
N THR A 259 4.46 7.79 15.13
CA THR A 259 3.57 7.72 13.96
C THR A 259 2.16 7.30 14.36
N LEU A 260 2.05 6.22 15.14
CA LEU A 260 0.76 5.71 15.61
C LEU A 260 0.03 6.71 16.50
N ASN A 261 0.72 7.34 17.45
CA ASN A 261 0.11 8.31 18.36
C ASN A 261 -0.33 9.59 17.63
N SER A 262 0.43 10.04 16.63
CA SER A 262 0.14 11.25 15.86
C SER A 262 -1.07 11.12 14.92
N ALA A 263 -1.47 9.90 14.58
CA ALA A 263 -2.62 9.62 13.71
C ALA A 263 -3.98 9.75 14.43
N CYS A 264 -3.99 9.68 15.77
CA CYS A 264 -5.19 9.69 16.60
C CYS A 264 -5.47 11.04 17.29
N LYS A 265 -4.86 12.14 16.84
CA LYS A 265 -5.15 13.46 17.43
C LYS A 265 -6.59 13.84 17.06
N GLU A 266 -7.50 13.77 18.04
CA GLU A 266 -8.82 14.38 17.94
C GLU A 266 -8.63 15.87 17.62
N SER A 267 -9.14 16.28 16.46
CA SER A 267 -9.24 17.69 16.05
C SER A 267 -10.32 18.41 16.84
#